data_AF-A0A2W4L410-F1
#
_entry.id   AF-A0A2W4L410-F1
#
_cell.length_a   1.000
_cell.length_b   1.000
_cell.length_c   1.000
_cell.angle_alpha   90.00
_cell.angle_beta   90.00
_cell.angle_gamma   90.00
#
_symmetry.space_group_name_H-M   'P 1'
#
loop_
_entity.id
_entity.type
_entity.pdbx_description
1 polymer ?
#
loop_
_entity_poly.entity_id
_entity_poly.type
_entity_poly.pdbx_seq_one_letter_code
_entity_poly.pdbx_strand_id
1 'polypeptide(L)'
;MRASVTTSTPEASEGPVSRGSRTTLVPPPPPTLFARWTESTLAFLRHFGLLSEMTVRAVRAGFKRPFEGKAIIAQLEALGVASVGIVTVTSVFIGMVMAVQFAFGLRKFGGMEYTGRVVALSFARELAPTLTAGMVGGRRGSGMGGEGGALKVTEEIH
;
A
#
# COMPACT_ATOMS: atom_id res chain seq x y z
N MET A 1 83.75 24.95 -31.28
CA MET A 1 82.85 25.18 -32.42
C MET A 1 81.67 26.02 -31.91
N ARG A 2 81.71 27.35 -32.17
CA ARG A 2 80.58 28.31 -32.12
C ARG A 2 79.37 27.71 -32.87
N ALA A 3 78.09 28.07 -32.71
CA ALA A 3 77.38 29.23 -32.17
C ALA A 3 75.89 28.79 -32.06
N SER A 4 75.19 29.01 -30.93
CA SER A 4 74.27 30.15 -30.67
C SER A 4 73.12 30.33 -31.66
N VAL A 5 71.87 30.14 -31.21
CA VAL A 5 70.64 30.96 -31.46
C VAL A 5 69.63 30.51 -30.38
N THR A 6 69.62 31.10 -29.18
CA THR A 6 68.90 32.33 -28.74
C THR A 6 67.39 32.19 -28.59
N THR A 7 66.95 32.42 -27.34
CA THR A 7 65.80 33.28 -26.91
C THR A 7 64.40 32.86 -27.37
N SER A 8 63.36 32.82 -26.53
CA SER A 8 62.91 33.79 -25.53
C SER A 8 61.72 33.13 -24.78
N THR A 9 61.74 32.99 -23.45
CA THR A 9 60.96 33.82 -22.49
C THR A 9 59.43 33.54 -22.52
N PRO A 10 58.62 34.02 -21.54
CA PRO A 10 57.75 33.17 -20.73
C PRO A 10 56.26 33.55 -20.85
N GLU A 11 55.35 32.58 -20.90
CA GLU A 11 53.91 32.84 -20.68
C GLU A 11 53.33 31.55 -20.10
N ALA A 12 53.05 31.44 -18.80
CA ALA A 12 52.00 32.20 -18.12
C ALA A 12 50.71 32.29 -18.95
N SER A 13 50.31 31.21 -19.61
CA SER A 13 48.88 30.96 -19.84
C SER A 13 48.31 30.34 -18.57
N GLU A 14 48.21 31.17 -17.54
CA GLU A 14 47.17 31.04 -16.54
C GLU A 14 45.83 31.18 -17.29
N GLY A 15 45.35 30.06 -17.84
CA GLY A 15 43.94 29.95 -18.18
C GLY A 15 43.16 30.31 -16.90
N PRO A 16 42.17 31.21 -16.97
CA PRO A 16 41.56 31.76 -15.77
C PRO A 16 40.99 30.61 -14.98
N VAL A 17 41.63 30.32 -13.84
CA VAL A 17 40.99 29.64 -12.71
C VAL A 17 39.73 30.45 -12.47
N SER A 18 38.60 29.94 -12.98
CA SER A 18 37.30 30.56 -12.79
C SER A 18 36.96 30.41 -11.31
N ARG A 19 37.47 31.37 -10.56
CA ARG A 19 37.02 31.77 -9.24
C ARG A 19 35.51 31.72 -9.21
N GLY A 20 34.98 30.95 -8.27
CA GLY A 20 33.76 31.31 -7.56
C GLY A 20 32.51 31.45 -8.43
N SER A 21 32.00 30.34 -8.93
CA SER A 21 30.55 30.13 -8.92
C SER A 21 30.26 29.31 -7.65
N ARG A 22 30.36 29.88 -6.44
CA ARG A 22 29.17 30.39 -5.74
C ARG A 22 27.86 30.00 -6.44
N THR A 23 27.60 28.69 -6.58
CA THR A 23 26.23 28.19 -6.58
C THR A 23 25.68 28.67 -5.26
N THR A 24 24.88 29.71 -5.38
CA THR A 24 24.33 30.48 -4.28
C THR A 24 23.75 29.52 -3.26
N LEU A 25 24.40 29.45 -2.10
CA LEU A 25 23.85 29.10 -0.79
C LEU A 25 22.74 30.10 -0.41
N VAL A 26 21.80 30.36 -1.33
CA VAL A 26 20.51 30.89 -0.98
C VAL A 26 19.75 29.67 -0.48
N PRO A 27 19.56 29.50 0.84
CA PRO A 27 18.65 28.48 1.31
C PRO A 27 17.32 28.69 0.57
N PRO A 28 16.65 27.63 0.08
CA PRO A 28 15.31 27.80 -0.46
C PRO A 28 14.52 28.64 0.55
N PRO A 29 13.76 29.67 0.11
CA PRO A 29 12.98 30.49 1.02
C PRO A 29 12.20 29.54 1.94
N PRO A 30 12.18 29.78 3.27
CA PRO A 30 11.53 28.87 4.21
C PRO A 30 10.15 28.60 3.65
N PRO A 31 9.81 27.33 3.39
CA PRO A 31 8.66 27.02 2.59
C PRO A 31 7.48 27.64 3.32
N THR A 32 6.85 28.62 2.65
CA THR A 32 5.61 29.21 3.13
C THR A 32 4.66 28.06 3.44
N LEU A 33 3.73 28.23 4.38
CA LEU A 33 2.76 27.16 4.69
C LEU A 33 2.09 26.63 3.41
N PHE A 34 1.91 27.53 2.42
CA PHE A 34 1.47 27.20 1.07
C PHE A 34 2.47 26.35 0.27
N ALA A 35 3.76 26.69 0.26
CA ALA A 35 4.79 25.86 -0.39
C ALA A 35 4.88 24.46 0.22
N ARG A 36 4.86 24.33 1.56
CA ARG A 36 4.85 23.02 2.24
C ARG A 36 3.62 22.18 1.88
N TRP A 37 2.46 22.82 1.82
CA TRP A 37 1.21 22.18 1.44
C TRP A 37 1.21 21.72 -0.02
N THR A 38 1.77 22.54 -0.91
CA THR A 38 1.90 22.24 -2.34
C THR A 38 2.89 21.11 -2.57
N GLU A 39 4.06 21.14 -1.93
CA GLU A 39 5.06 20.07 -1.99
C GLU A 39 4.51 18.74 -1.46
N SER A 40 3.75 18.77 -0.36
CA SER A 40 3.10 17.57 0.21
C SER A 40 2.03 17.01 -0.73
N THR A 41 1.24 17.89 -1.35
CA THR A 41 0.19 17.49 -2.30
C THR A 41 0.79 16.90 -3.57
N LEU A 42 1.86 17.51 -4.12
CA LEU A 42 2.59 17.00 -5.27
C LEU A 42 3.30 15.68 -4.97
N ALA A 43 3.89 15.55 -3.78
CA ALA A 43 4.47 14.29 -3.33
C ALA A 43 3.39 13.21 -3.24
N PHE A 44 2.24 13.49 -2.63
CA PHE A 44 1.12 12.56 -2.55
C PHE A 44 0.61 12.14 -3.95
N LEU A 45 0.41 13.10 -4.87
CA LEU A 45 0.02 12.85 -6.25
C LEU A 45 1.02 11.98 -7.01
N ARG A 46 2.33 12.18 -6.81
CA ARG A 46 3.37 11.33 -7.42
C ARG A 46 3.32 9.90 -6.89
N HIS A 47 3.23 9.73 -5.57
CA HIS A 47 3.10 8.39 -4.96
C HIS A 47 1.83 7.70 -5.41
N PHE A 48 0.71 8.43 -5.45
CA PHE A 48 -0.57 7.93 -5.95
C PHE A 48 -0.47 7.52 -7.43
N GLY A 49 0.22 8.31 -8.26
CA GLY A 49 0.49 7.98 -9.66
C GLY A 49 1.25 6.68 -9.82
N LEU A 50 2.35 6.49 -9.07
CA LEU A 50 3.14 5.26 -9.08
C LEU A 50 2.32 4.05 -8.61
N LEU A 51 1.57 4.19 -7.51
CA LEU A 51 0.68 3.14 -7.00
C LEU A 51 -0.40 2.78 -8.03
N SER A 52 -0.97 3.78 -8.70
CA SER A 52 -2.00 3.56 -9.73
C SER A 52 -1.43 2.80 -10.93
N GLU A 53 -0.21 3.12 -11.36
CA GLU A 53 0.43 2.44 -12.47
C GLU A 53 0.78 1.00 -12.12
N MET A 54 1.33 0.76 -10.92
CA MET A 54 1.60 -0.59 -10.42
C MET A 54 0.30 -1.41 -10.32
N THR A 55 -0.78 -0.80 -9.84
CA THR A 55 -2.10 -1.45 -9.75
C THR A 55 -2.64 -1.80 -11.13
N VAL A 56 -2.60 -0.87 -12.09
CA VAL A 56 -3.09 -1.13 -13.47
C VAL A 56 -2.26 -2.21 -14.16
N ARG A 57 -0.93 -2.20 -13.98
CA ARG A 57 -0.04 -3.24 -14.51
C ARG A 57 -0.35 -4.60 -13.87
N ALA A 58 -0.54 -4.66 -12.55
CA ALA A 58 -0.90 -5.87 -11.83
C ALA A 58 -2.25 -6.44 -12.27
N VAL A 59 -3.28 -5.58 -12.40
CA VAL A 59 -4.60 -5.99 -12.91
C VAL A 59 -4.48 -6.50 -14.35
N ARG A 60 -3.77 -5.79 -15.24
CA ARG A 60 -3.55 -6.25 -16.62
C ARG A 60 -2.79 -7.57 -16.70
N ALA A 61 -1.81 -7.78 -15.80
CA ALA A 61 -1.07 -9.04 -15.72
C ALA A 61 -1.97 -10.19 -15.22
N GLY A 62 -2.85 -9.93 -14.25
CA GLY A 62 -3.82 -10.90 -13.75
C GLY A 62 -4.86 -11.37 -14.78
N PHE A 63 -5.14 -10.55 -15.81
CA PHE A 63 -6.03 -10.93 -16.92
C PHE A 63 -5.30 -11.54 -18.13
N LYS A 64 -3.96 -11.60 -18.15
CA LYS A 64 -3.21 -12.31 -19.21
C LYS A 64 -3.11 -13.80 -18.87
N ARG A 65 -3.42 -14.67 -19.84
CA ARG A 65 -3.24 -16.14 -19.75
C ARG A 65 -1.74 -16.47 -19.61
N PRO A 66 -1.32 -17.48 -18.81
CA PRO A 66 -2.12 -18.57 -18.25
C PRO A 66 -2.71 -18.27 -16.86
N PHE A 67 -4.00 -18.59 -16.68
CA PHE A 67 -4.63 -18.57 -15.36
C PHE A 67 -4.10 -19.76 -14.54
N GLU A 68 -3.28 -19.49 -13.53
CA GLU A 68 -2.84 -20.50 -12.56
C GLU A 68 -3.94 -20.79 -11.54
N GLY A 69 -5.03 -21.42 -11.98
CA GLY A 69 -6.14 -21.80 -11.09
C GLY A 69 -5.70 -22.64 -9.88
N LYS A 70 -4.63 -23.43 -10.04
CA LYS A 70 -4.00 -24.18 -8.94
C LYS A 70 -3.47 -23.28 -7.83
N ALA A 71 -2.83 -22.16 -8.17
CA ALA A 71 -2.33 -21.20 -7.18
C ALA A 71 -3.48 -20.50 -6.44
N ILE A 72 -4.58 -20.21 -7.14
CA ILE A 72 -5.80 -19.65 -6.53
C ILE A 72 -6.41 -20.65 -5.55
N ILE A 73 -6.54 -21.91 -5.94
CA ILE A 73 -7.10 -22.97 -5.07
C ILE A 73 -6.20 -23.18 -3.85
N ALA A 74 -4.88 -23.22 -4.02
CA ALA A 74 -3.94 -23.36 -2.90
C ALA A 74 -4.05 -22.17 -1.92
N GLN A 75 -4.21 -20.94 -2.42
CA GLN A 75 -4.45 -19.77 -1.57
C GLN A 75 -5.81 -19.83 -0.87
N LEU A 76 -6.87 -20.29 -1.54
CA LEU A 76 -8.19 -20.47 -0.94
C LEU A 76 -8.18 -21.55 0.14
N GLU A 77 -7.46 -22.65 -0.08
CA GLU A 77 -7.30 -23.72 0.90
C GLU A 77 -6.53 -23.22 2.12
N ALA A 78 -5.40 -22.53 1.93
CA ALA A 78 -4.63 -21.95 3.02
C ALA A 78 -5.41 -20.86 3.80
N LEU A 79 -6.22 -20.07 3.11
CA LEU A 79 -7.06 -19.04 3.74
C LEU A 79 -8.25 -19.65 4.49
N GLY A 80 -8.95 -20.59 3.86
CA GLY A 80 -10.14 -21.24 4.37
C GLY A 80 -9.83 -22.19 5.52
N VAL A 81 -9.00 -23.20 5.29
CA VAL A 81 -8.73 -24.26 6.28
C VAL A 81 -8.15 -23.70 7.58
N ALA A 82 -7.25 -22.72 7.49
CA ALA A 82 -6.67 -22.07 8.66
C ALA A 82 -7.66 -21.24 9.50
N SER A 83 -8.83 -20.90 8.96
CA SER A 83 -9.81 -20.04 9.64
C SER A 83 -11.12 -20.73 10.00
N VAL A 84 -11.45 -21.88 9.40
CA VAL A 84 -12.70 -22.63 9.65
C VAL A 84 -12.96 -22.89 11.14
N GLY A 85 -11.95 -23.28 11.91
CA GLY A 85 -12.14 -23.59 13.34
C GLY A 85 -12.61 -22.38 14.16
N ILE A 86 -11.91 -21.25 14.04
CA ILE A 86 -12.24 -20.01 14.76
C ILE A 86 -13.55 -19.42 14.24
N VAL A 87 -13.78 -19.44 12.92
CA VAL A 87 -15.01 -18.92 12.29
C VAL A 87 -16.23 -19.73 12.74
N THR A 88 -16.12 -21.06 12.85
CA THR A 88 -17.25 -21.90 13.29
C THR A 88 -17.66 -21.54 14.72
N VAL A 89 -16.70 -21.51 15.65
CA VAL A 89 -16.98 -21.18 17.06
C VAL A 89 -17.56 -19.77 17.19
N THR A 90 -16.92 -18.77 16.57
CA THR A 90 -17.39 -17.38 16.64
C THR A 90 -18.76 -17.20 15.99
N SER A 91 -19.07 -17.87 14.88
CA SER A 91 -20.38 -17.77 14.22
C SER A 91 -21.53 -18.31 15.09
N VAL A 92 -21.29 -19.36 15.88
CA VAL A 92 -22.28 -19.88 16.84
C VAL A 92 -22.57 -18.86 17.93
N PHE A 93 -21.51 -18.27 18.52
CA PHE A 93 -21.69 -17.23 19.54
C PHE A 93 -22.38 -15.98 18.98
N ILE A 94 -21.98 -15.52 17.77
CA ILE A 94 -22.63 -14.39 17.10
C ILE A 94 -24.10 -14.70 16.84
N GLY A 95 -24.44 -15.89 16.36
CA GLY A 95 -25.82 -16.31 16.14
C GLY A 95 -26.65 -16.30 17.42
N MET A 96 -26.09 -16.79 18.53
CA MET A 96 -26.75 -16.78 19.84
C MET A 96 -27.02 -15.34 20.34
N VAL A 97 -26.02 -14.46 20.27
CA VAL A 97 -26.16 -13.04 20.66
C VAL A 97 -27.19 -12.33 19.78
N MET A 98 -27.14 -12.57 18.47
CA MET A 98 -28.07 -11.98 17.50
C MET A 98 -29.51 -12.44 17.73
N ALA A 99 -29.74 -13.71 18.01
CA ALA A 99 -31.06 -14.23 18.33
C ALA A 99 -31.65 -13.51 19.55
N VAL A 100 -30.85 -13.34 20.61
CA VAL A 100 -31.28 -12.66 21.83
C VAL A 100 -31.59 -11.19 21.58
N GLN A 101 -30.70 -10.43 20.91
CA GLN A 101 -30.95 -9.01 20.66
C GLN A 101 -32.17 -8.76 19.75
N PHE A 102 -32.35 -9.57 18.70
CA PHE A 102 -33.50 -9.42 17.80
C PHE A 102 -34.79 -9.89 18.46
N ALA A 103 -34.76 -10.93 19.29
CA ALA A 103 -35.92 -11.34 20.08
C ALA A 103 -36.39 -10.19 20.99
N PHE A 104 -35.48 -9.53 21.71
CA PHE A 104 -35.82 -8.36 22.53
C PHE A 104 -36.34 -7.17 21.71
N GLY A 105 -35.79 -6.94 20.51
CA GLY A 105 -36.24 -5.90 19.59
C GLY A 105 -37.66 -6.15 19.07
N LEU A 106 -37.92 -7.36 18.56
CA LEU A 106 -39.21 -7.72 17.94
C LEU A 106 -40.30 -8.03 18.95
N ARG A 107 -39.95 -8.34 20.21
CA ARG A 107 -40.93 -8.52 21.29
C ARG A 107 -41.82 -7.29 21.48
N LYS A 108 -41.29 -6.09 21.26
CA LYS A 108 -42.06 -4.83 21.34
C LYS A 108 -43.09 -4.66 20.21
N PHE A 109 -42.92 -5.40 19.12
CA PHE A 109 -43.76 -5.33 17.92
C PHE A 109 -44.66 -6.58 17.77
N GLY A 110 -44.68 -7.46 18.78
CA GLY A 110 -45.45 -8.72 18.72
C GLY A 110 -44.91 -9.74 17.72
N GLY A 111 -43.71 -9.54 17.16
CA GLY A 111 -43.20 -10.28 16.00
C GLY A 111 -42.20 -11.40 16.33
N MET A 112 -42.27 -12.04 17.50
CA MET A 112 -41.25 -13.03 17.92
C MET A 112 -41.13 -14.25 16.97
N GLU A 113 -42.19 -14.60 16.25
CA GLU A 113 -42.18 -15.62 15.19
C GLU A 113 -41.23 -15.26 14.04
N TYR A 114 -41.13 -13.98 13.70
CA TYR A 114 -40.35 -13.50 12.56
C TYR A 114 -38.87 -13.29 12.89
N THR A 115 -38.49 -13.35 14.17
CA THR A 115 -37.12 -13.14 14.64
C THR A 115 -36.11 -13.99 13.89
N GLY A 116 -36.39 -15.29 13.68
CA GLY A 116 -35.47 -16.16 12.95
C GLY A 116 -35.28 -15.74 11.48
N ARG A 117 -36.37 -15.42 10.77
CA ARG A 117 -36.32 -14.99 9.36
C ARG A 117 -35.59 -13.67 9.18
N VAL A 118 -35.87 -12.69 10.04
CA VAL A 118 -35.25 -11.36 9.99
C VAL A 118 -33.75 -11.46 10.27
N VAL A 119 -33.36 -12.18 11.32
CA VAL A 119 -31.95 -12.39 11.65
C VAL A 119 -31.20 -13.07 10.52
N ALA A 120 -31.75 -14.16 9.96
CA ALA A 120 -31.11 -14.90 8.87
C ALA A 120 -30.92 -14.03 7.61
N LEU A 121 -31.94 -13.26 7.24
CA LEU A 121 -31.89 -12.40 6.06
C LEU A 121 -30.90 -11.24 6.24
N SER A 122 -30.93 -10.56 7.39
CA SER A 122 -30.01 -9.47 7.71
C SER A 122 -28.56 -9.97 7.81
N PHE A 123 -28.34 -11.15 8.38
CA PHE A 123 -27.02 -11.75 8.49
C PHE A 123 -26.43 -12.06 7.11
N ALA A 124 -27.21 -12.71 6.25
CA ALA A 124 -26.76 -13.10 4.91
C ALA A 124 -26.49 -11.88 4.00
N ARG A 125 -27.29 -10.80 4.13
CA ARG A 125 -27.14 -9.61 3.27
C ARG A 125 -26.07 -8.63 3.70
N GLU A 126 -25.87 -8.42 5.00
CA GLU A 126 -25.04 -7.33 5.49
C GLU A 126 -23.79 -7.84 6.22
N LEU A 127 -23.97 -8.75 7.19
CA LEU A 127 -22.89 -9.19 8.06
C LEU A 127 -21.93 -10.15 7.35
N ALA A 128 -22.43 -11.14 6.62
CA ALA A 128 -21.57 -12.11 5.93
C ALA A 128 -20.63 -11.46 4.89
N PRO A 129 -21.10 -10.54 4.02
CA PRO A 129 -20.23 -9.82 3.09
C PRO A 129 -19.23 -8.89 3.80
N THR A 130 -19.67 -8.17 4.84
CA THR A 130 -18.82 -7.24 5.59
C THR A 130 -17.68 -7.97 6.30
N LEU A 131 -17.99 -9.10 6.96
CA LEU A 131 -17.00 -9.93 7.64
C LEU A 131 -16.00 -10.54 6.65
N THR A 132 -16.48 -11.02 5.50
CA THR A 132 -15.62 -11.56 4.44
C THR A 132 -14.69 -10.49 3.89
N ALA A 133 -15.21 -9.30 3.59
CA ALA A 133 -14.41 -8.17 3.11
C ALA A 133 -13.32 -7.76 4.13
N GLY A 134 -13.68 -7.71 5.43
CA GLY A 134 -12.73 -7.41 6.51
C GLY A 134 -11.63 -8.47 6.65
N MET A 135 -12.00 -9.76 6.63
CA MET A 135 -11.06 -10.88 6.73
C MET A 135 -10.05 -10.89 5.57
N VAL A 136 -10.54 -10.70 4.34
CA VAL A 136 -9.71 -10.67 3.14
C VAL A 136 -8.78 -9.45 3.16
N GLY A 137 -9.29 -8.28 3.52
CA GLY A 137 -8.47 -7.06 3.63
C GLY A 137 -7.38 -7.17 4.70
N GLY A 138 -7.72 -7.63 5.90
CA GLY A 138 -6.81 -7.72 7.03
C GLY A 138 -5.64 -8.69 6.80
N ARG A 139 -5.92 -9.90 6.27
CA ARG A 139 -4.87 -10.90 6.08
C ARG A 139 -3.96 -10.59 4.89
N ARG A 140 -4.48 -9.98 3.82
CA ARG A 140 -3.68 -9.56 2.65
C ARG A 140 -2.77 -8.36 2.98
N GLY A 141 -3.25 -7.41 3.79
CA GLY A 141 -2.49 -6.20 4.14
C GLY A 141 -1.25 -6.47 4.99
N SER A 142 -1.32 -7.41 5.94
CA SER A 142 -0.21 -7.69 6.86
C SER A 142 0.99 -8.39 6.19
N GLY A 143 0.74 -9.26 5.20
CA GLY A 143 1.81 -10.01 4.51
C GLY A 143 2.54 -9.17 3.46
N MET A 144 1.79 -8.39 2.67
CA MET A 144 2.36 -7.64 1.54
C MET A 144 3.29 -6.49 1.99
N GLY A 145 3.02 -5.86 3.15
CA GLY A 145 3.89 -4.81 3.69
C GLY A 145 5.22 -5.33 4.24
N GLY A 146 5.21 -6.54 4.82
CA GLY A 146 6.41 -7.17 5.40
C GLY A 146 7.39 -7.65 4.34
N GLU A 147 6.90 -8.30 3.27
CA GLU A 147 7.75 -8.79 2.18
C GLU A 147 8.37 -7.64 1.37
N GLY A 148 7.60 -6.60 1.05
CA GLY A 148 8.12 -5.43 0.34
C GLY A 148 9.18 -4.64 1.13
N GLY A 149 9.02 -4.54 2.46
CA GLY A 149 9.99 -3.89 3.34
C GLY A 149 11.26 -4.70 3.55
N ALA A 150 11.15 -6.02 3.67
CA ALA A 150 12.29 -6.92 3.85
C ALA A 150 13.22 -6.96 2.62
N LEU A 151 12.65 -6.90 1.41
CA LEU A 151 13.43 -6.85 0.17
C LEU A 151 14.26 -5.57 0.07
N LYS A 152 13.71 -4.42 0.45
CA LYS A 152 14.43 -3.14 0.44
C LYS A 152 15.58 -3.11 1.45
N VAL A 153 15.39 -3.71 2.63
CA VAL A 153 16.47 -3.83 3.63
C VAL A 153 17.58 -4.76 3.14
N THR A 154 17.25 -5.81 2.39
CA THR A 154 18.27 -6.76 1.92
C THR A 154 19.13 -6.19 0.78
N GLU A 155 18.57 -5.32 -0.07
CA GLU A 155 19.32 -4.63 -1.14
C GLU A 155 20.24 -3.51 -0.62
N GLU A 156 19.99 -2.95 0.56
CA GLU A 156 20.89 -1.94 1.17
C GLU A 156 22.11 -2.56 1.89
N ILE A 157 22.18 -3.89 2.01
CA ILE A 157 23.26 -4.59 2.73
C ILE A 157 24.34 -5.14 1.75
N HIS A 158 24.29 -4.77 0.47
CA HIS A 158 25.33 -5.09 -0.54
C HIS A 158 25.82 -3.83 -1.23
#